data_AF-A0A916QTM2-F1
#
_entry.id   AF-A0A916QTM2-F1
#
_cell.length_a   1.000
_cell.length_b   1.000
_cell.length_c   1.000
_cell.angle_alpha   90.00
_cell.angle_beta   90.00
_cell.angle_gamma   90.00
#
_symmetry.space_group_name_H-M   'P 1'
#
loop_
_entity.id
_entity.type
_entity.pdbx_description
1 polymer ?
#
loop_
_entity_poly.entity_id
_entity_poly.type
_entity_poly.pdbx_seq_one_letter_code
_entity_poly.pdbx_strand_id
1 'polypeptide(L)'
;MNNNSQNKSFDNLIPTGQSTSTPKDTETLKKLQLLKTKLTNNNPQEQRIAAVREALKFGREGIKLIAPIIQTETGRVQWTAHNLLWEKATEKQKEELLQYPRSVALPELVNQGMKKRLGRGFITDIIPLKII
;
A
#
# COMPACT_ATOMS: atom_id res chain seq x y z
N MET A 1 33.50 -54.74 32.90
CA MET A 1 33.35 -55.50 31.63
C MET A 1 32.26 -54.79 30.84
N ASN A 2 32.66 -53.87 29.94
CA ASN A 2 32.61 -53.98 28.47
C ASN A 2 31.17 -54.02 27.92
N ASN A 3 30.74 -53.31 26.88
CA ASN A 3 31.33 -52.29 25.99
C ASN A 3 30.20 -51.78 25.06
N ASN A 4 30.22 -50.48 24.70
CA ASN A 4 30.18 -49.90 23.33
C ASN A 4 29.06 -50.37 22.33
N SER A 5 28.44 -49.59 21.44
CA SER A 5 28.49 -48.20 20.99
C SER A 5 27.33 -47.97 19.99
N GLN A 6 26.86 -46.73 19.90
CA GLN A 6 26.38 -46.01 18.69
C GLN A 6 25.63 -46.79 17.57
N ASN A 7 24.38 -46.39 17.28
CA ASN A 7 23.95 -46.22 15.89
C ASN A 7 23.01 -45.01 15.77
N LYS A 8 23.53 -43.98 15.09
CA LYS A 8 22.84 -42.81 14.58
C LYS A 8 21.99 -43.24 13.38
N SER A 9 20.70 -42.92 13.39
CA SER A 9 19.98 -42.75 12.12
C SER A 9 19.32 -41.38 12.09
N PHE A 10 20.11 -40.39 11.65
CA PHE A 10 19.57 -39.20 11.02
C PHE A 10 19.16 -39.61 9.62
N ASP A 11 17.91 -40.02 9.45
CA ASP A 11 17.37 -40.27 8.13
C ASP A 11 15.97 -39.66 8.05
N ASN A 12 15.96 -38.38 7.68
CA ASN A 12 14.90 -37.75 6.93
C ASN A 12 15.51 -36.56 6.19
N LEU A 13 16.26 -36.92 5.15
CA LEU A 13 16.54 -36.08 4.00
C LEU A 13 15.20 -35.53 3.45
N ILE A 14 14.86 -34.28 3.78
CA ILE A 14 13.94 -33.52 2.94
C ILE A 14 14.78 -32.83 1.84
N PRO A 15 14.45 -33.06 0.56
CA PRO A 15 15.20 -32.50 -0.55
C PRO A 15 14.95 -30.98 -0.65
N THR A 16 16.05 -30.25 -0.86
CA THR A 16 16.15 -28.97 -1.57
C THR A 16 14.91 -28.06 -1.61
N GLY A 17 14.94 -26.97 -0.81
CA GLY A 17 14.38 -25.68 -1.22
C GLY A 17 13.05 -25.23 -0.60
N GLN A 18 12.49 -25.93 0.37
CA GLN A 18 11.26 -25.47 1.01
C GLN A 18 11.58 -24.34 2.01
N SER A 19 11.40 -23.09 1.59
CA SER A 19 11.34 -21.95 2.52
C SER A 19 10.19 -22.20 3.49
N THR A 20 10.52 -22.58 4.73
CA THR A 20 9.56 -22.75 5.82
C THR A 20 9.08 -21.37 6.25
N SER A 21 8.18 -20.75 5.46
CA SER A 21 7.54 -19.50 5.87
C SER A 21 6.82 -19.75 7.19
N THR A 22 7.10 -18.94 8.20
CA THR A 22 6.46 -19.13 9.51
C THR A 22 4.96 -18.88 9.39
N PRO A 23 4.11 -19.43 10.27
CA PRO A 23 2.65 -19.20 10.23
C PRO A 23 2.26 -17.71 10.17
N LYS A 24 3.05 -16.86 10.82
CA LYS A 24 2.90 -15.40 10.82
C LYS A 24 3.18 -14.78 9.44
N ASP A 25 4.16 -15.31 8.71
CA ASP A 25 4.46 -14.89 7.34
C ASP A 25 3.32 -15.29 6.40
N THR A 26 2.75 -16.49 6.59
CA THR A 26 1.61 -16.98 5.82
C THR A 26 0.35 -16.13 6.06
N GLU A 27 0.09 -15.74 7.31
CA GLU A 27 -1.02 -14.86 7.67
C GLU A 27 -0.85 -13.46 7.06
N THR A 28 0.37 -12.92 7.10
CA THR A 28 0.70 -11.62 6.50
C THR A 28 0.47 -11.62 4.99
N LEU A 29 0.93 -12.67 4.31
CA LEU A 29 0.69 -12.87 2.87
C LEU A 29 -0.81 -12.90 2.53
N LYS A 30 -1.60 -13.67 3.29
CA LYS A 30 -3.06 -13.74 3.10
C LYS A 30 -3.72 -12.37 3.27
N LYS A 31 -3.31 -11.59 4.27
CA LYS A 31 -3.84 -10.23 4.50
C LYS A 31 -3.48 -9.28 3.35
N LEU A 32 -2.24 -9.30 2.88
CA LEU A 32 -1.81 -8.49 1.74
C LEU A 32 -2.55 -8.86 0.45
N GLN A 33 -2.79 -10.15 0.20
CA GLN A 33 -3.59 -10.62 -0.93
C GLN A 33 -5.04 -10.12 -0.84
N LEU A 34 -5.66 -10.20 0.34
CA LEU A 34 -7.01 -9.66 0.56
C LEU A 34 -7.06 -8.15 0.29
N LEU A 35 -6.07 -7.40 0.75
CA LEU A 35 -5.97 -5.97 0.49
C LEU A 35 -5.82 -5.67 -1.00
N LYS A 36 -5.01 -6.45 -1.73
CA LYS A 36 -4.91 -6.34 -3.19
C LYS A 36 -6.27 -6.49 -3.86
N THR A 37 -7.07 -7.47 -3.45
CA THR A 37 -8.44 -7.64 -3.97
C THR A 37 -9.34 -6.45 -3.65
N LYS A 38 -9.25 -5.91 -2.43
CA LYS A 38 -10.03 -4.73 -2.00
C LYS A 38 -9.64 -3.43 -2.72
N LEU A 39 -8.41 -3.34 -3.22
CA LEU A 39 -7.92 -2.16 -3.94
C LEU A 39 -8.38 -2.11 -5.41
N THR A 40 -8.92 -3.21 -5.95
CA THR A 40 -9.42 -3.26 -7.32
C THR A 40 -10.55 -2.25 -7.57
N ASN A 41 -10.62 -1.74 -8.81
CA ASN A 41 -11.48 -0.61 -9.17
C ASN A 41 -12.98 -0.95 -9.17
N ASN A 42 -13.33 -2.23 -9.10
CA ASN A 42 -14.71 -2.70 -8.97
C ASN A 42 -15.26 -2.50 -7.55
N ASN A 43 -14.39 -2.23 -6.55
CA ASN A 43 -14.85 -1.97 -5.19
C ASN A 43 -15.25 -0.51 -4.99
N PRO A 44 -16.18 -0.24 -4.05
CA PRO A 44 -16.50 1.10 -3.62
C PRO A 44 -15.25 1.87 -3.20
N GLN A 45 -15.22 3.16 -3.52
CA GLN A 45 -14.08 4.02 -3.26
C GLN A 45 -13.69 4.05 -1.78
N GLU A 46 -14.66 4.03 -0.88
CA GLU A 46 -14.48 4.05 0.58
C GLU A 46 -13.78 2.78 1.06
N GLN A 47 -14.13 1.63 0.49
CA GLN A 47 -13.47 0.35 0.75
C GLN A 47 -12.02 0.36 0.26
N ARG A 48 -11.77 0.97 -0.90
CA ARG A 48 -10.42 1.12 -1.46
C ARG A 48 -9.57 2.04 -0.58
N ILE A 49 -10.11 3.18 -0.13
CA ILE A 49 -9.45 4.10 0.81
C ILE A 49 -9.10 3.38 2.12
N ALA A 50 -10.03 2.58 2.67
CA ALA A 50 -9.76 1.79 3.87
C ALA A 50 -8.63 0.77 3.65
N ALA A 51 -8.61 0.11 2.48
CA ALA A 51 -7.56 -0.84 2.12
C ALA A 51 -6.18 -0.16 1.95
N VAL A 52 -6.12 1.06 1.39
CA VAL A 52 -4.87 1.85 1.33
C VAL A 52 -4.32 2.11 2.73
N ARG A 53 -5.17 2.54 3.66
CA ARG A 53 -4.76 2.80 5.06
C ARG A 53 -4.28 1.53 5.76
N GLU A 54 -4.97 0.42 5.55
CA GLU A 54 -4.62 -0.86 6.15
C GLU A 54 -3.29 -1.40 5.61
N ALA A 55 -3.03 -1.26 4.31
CA ALA A 55 -1.81 -1.75 3.67
C ALA A 55 -0.54 -1.18 4.32
N LEU A 56 -0.54 0.09 4.71
CA LEU A 56 0.63 0.74 5.31
C LEU A 56 1.08 0.13 6.64
N LYS A 57 0.19 -0.58 7.34
CA LYS A 57 0.54 -1.30 8.58
C LYS A 57 1.54 -2.43 8.32
N PHE A 58 1.66 -2.88 7.08
CA PHE A 58 2.58 -3.94 6.63
C PHE A 58 3.94 -3.40 6.16
N GLY A 59 4.27 -2.14 6.45
CA GLY A 59 5.58 -1.55 6.17
C GLY A 59 5.91 -1.57 4.68
N ARG A 60 7.09 -2.10 4.32
CA ARG A 60 7.61 -2.09 2.94
C ARG A 60 6.69 -2.81 1.95
N GLU A 61 6.12 -3.96 2.32
CA GLU A 61 5.25 -4.72 1.42
C GLU A 61 3.90 -4.01 1.22
N GLY A 62 3.41 -3.35 2.27
CA GLY A 62 2.27 -2.43 2.19
C GLY A 62 2.50 -1.27 1.24
N ILE A 63 3.66 -0.61 1.35
CA ILE A 63 4.07 0.49 0.48
C ILE A 63 4.14 0.03 -0.98
N LYS A 64 4.76 -1.12 -1.26
CA LYS A 64 4.80 -1.70 -2.61
C LYS A 64 3.41 -1.96 -3.19
N LEU A 65 2.47 -2.38 -2.35
CA LEU A 65 1.09 -2.64 -2.77
C LEU A 65 0.35 -1.36 -3.19
N ILE A 66 0.58 -0.24 -2.49
CA ILE A 66 -0.13 1.02 -2.75
C ILE A 66 0.60 1.96 -3.70
N ALA A 67 1.91 1.79 -3.91
CA ALA A 67 2.68 2.68 -4.78
C ALA A 67 2.10 2.77 -6.21
N PRO A 68 1.61 1.69 -6.85
CA PRO A 68 1.00 1.81 -8.18
C PRO A 68 -0.27 2.67 -8.22
N ILE A 69 -1.00 2.79 -7.11
CA ILE A 69 -2.26 3.55 -7.03
C ILE A 69 -2.04 5.02 -7.37
N ILE A 70 -0.89 5.59 -7.01
CA ILE A 70 -0.59 6.99 -7.31
C ILE A 70 -0.48 7.25 -8.83
N GLN A 71 -0.21 6.20 -9.61
CA GLN A 71 -0.06 6.27 -11.06
C GLN A 71 -1.34 5.87 -11.81
N THR A 72 -2.08 4.88 -11.31
CA THR A 72 -3.20 4.28 -12.04
C THR A 72 -4.56 4.86 -11.67
N GLU A 73 -4.67 5.53 -10.51
CA GLU A 73 -5.93 6.06 -10.01
C GLU A 73 -6.00 7.57 -10.08
N THR A 74 -7.22 8.09 -9.96
CA THR A 74 -7.49 9.52 -9.80
C THR A 74 -8.39 9.77 -8.59
N GLY A 75 -8.50 11.02 -8.16
CA GLY A 75 -9.44 11.40 -7.12
C GLY A 75 -9.04 10.98 -5.71
N ARG A 76 -10.03 10.61 -4.87
CA ARG A 76 -9.82 10.42 -3.41
C ARG A 76 -8.86 9.28 -3.09
N VAL A 77 -8.86 8.22 -3.89
CA VAL A 77 -8.00 7.04 -3.67
C VAL A 77 -6.53 7.38 -3.94
N GLN A 78 -6.25 8.00 -5.09
CA GLN A 78 -4.91 8.48 -5.47
C GLN A 78 -4.35 9.45 -4.43
N TRP A 79 -5.16 10.44 -4.05
CA TRP A 79 -4.80 11.45 -3.06
C TRP A 79 -4.51 10.84 -1.67
N THR A 80 -5.32 9.86 -1.25
CA THR A 80 -5.09 9.16 0.02
C THR A 80 -3.76 8.40 -0.01
N ALA A 81 -3.48 7.66 -1.08
CA ALA A 81 -2.22 6.93 -1.24
C ALA A 81 -1.01 7.89 -1.25
N HIS A 82 -1.11 9.01 -1.97
CA HIS A 82 -0.07 10.04 -2.03
C HIS A 82 0.29 10.59 -0.64
N ASN A 83 -0.70 11.08 0.11
CA ASN A 83 -0.45 11.70 1.41
C ASN A 83 0.19 10.72 2.40
N LEU A 84 -0.30 9.49 2.41
CA LEU A 84 0.21 8.49 3.34
C LEU A 84 1.62 8.02 2.98
N LEU A 85 1.93 7.89 1.68
CA LEU A 85 3.29 7.63 1.23
C LEU A 85 4.22 8.79 1.59
N TRP A 86 3.76 10.03 1.41
CA TRP A 86 4.53 11.22 1.77
C TRP A 86 4.91 11.28 3.25
N GLU A 87 4.00 10.86 4.15
CA GLU A 87 4.27 10.81 5.59
C GLU A 87 5.36 9.80 5.97
N LYS A 88 5.52 8.74 5.18
CA LYS A 88 6.51 7.67 5.42
C LYS A 88 7.78 7.82 4.57
N ALA A 89 7.77 8.73 3.62
CA ALA A 89 8.84 8.95 2.67
C ALA A 89 10.04 9.68 3.30
N THR A 90 11.23 9.23 2.93
CA THR A 90 12.47 10.01 3.05
C THR A 90 12.41 11.25 2.14
N GLU A 91 13.30 12.23 2.32
CA GLU A 91 13.32 13.43 1.48
C GLU A 91 13.48 13.10 -0.01
N LYS A 92 14.36 12.17 -0.37
CA LYS A 92 14.49 11.67 -1.75
C LYS A 92 13.19 11.07 -2.29
N GLN A 93 12.50 10.26 -1.49
CA GLN A 93 11.22 9.68 -1.91
C GLN A 93 10.11 10.73 -2.01
N LYS A 94 10.17 11.80 -1.22
CA LYS A 94 9.25 12.94 -1.36
C LYS A 94 9.47 13.66 -2.69
N GLU A 95 10.72 13.85 -3.13
CA GLU A 95 11.01 14.39 -4.45
C GLU A 95 10.37 13.55 -5.56
N GLU A 96 10.47 12.22 -5.48
CA GLU A 96 9.81 11.29 -6.40
C GLU A 96 8.27 11.40 -6.35
N LEU A 97 7.70 11.76 -5.20
CA LEU A 97 6.27 11.95 -5.02
C LEU A 97 5.75 13.31 -5.51
N LEU A 98 6.63 14.29 -5.77
CA LEU A 98 6.23 15.63 -6.24
C LEU A 98 5.63 15.62 -7.65
N GLN A 99 5.95 14.60 -8.46
CA GLN A 99 5.41 14.45 -9.82
C GLN A 99 3.91 14.09 -9.84
N TYR A 100 3.36 13.64 -8.71
CA TYR A 100 1.95 13.23 -8.61
C TYR A 100 1.07 14.33 -8.01
N PRO A 101 -0.21 14.39 -8.40
CA PRO A 101 -1.14 15.38 -7.88
C PRO A 101 -1.21 15.36 -6.35
N ARG A 102 -0.90 16.51 -5.73
CA ARG A 102 -1.01 16.73 -4.27
C ARG A 102 -2.43 17.11 -3.84
N SER A 103 -3.36 17.20 -4.78
CA SER A 103 -4.70 17.75 -4.62
C SER A 103 -5.75 16.83 -5.21
N VAL A 104 -6.92 16.83 -4.60
CA VAL A 104 -8.11 16.17 -5.12
C VAL A 104 -9.26 17.18 -5.16
N ALA A 105 -9.92 17.28 -6.30
CA ALA A 105 -11.20 17.96 -6.37
C ALA A 105 -12.24 17.10 -5.64
N LEU A 106 -12.88 17.68 -4.63
CA LEU A 106 -13.99 17.05 -3.92
C LEU A 106 -15.26 17.81 -4.29
N PRO A 107 -16.00 17.39 -5.33
CA PRO A 107 -17.14 18.15 -5.84
C PRO A 107 -18.15 18.49 -4.75
N GLU A 108 -18.40 17.55 -3.84
CA GLU A 108 -19.26 17.74 -2.66
C GLU A 108 -18.82 18.92 -1.77
N LEU A 109 -17.50 19.11 -1.59
CA LEU A 109 -16.95 20.19 -0.76
C LEU A 109 -16.81 21.51 -1.53
N VAL A 110 -16.49 21.44 -2.83
CA VAL A 110 -16.50 22.59 -3.74
C VAL A 110 -17.90 23.21 -3.79
N ASN A 111 -18.93 22.37 -3.92
CA ASN A 111 -20.33 22.79 -3.94
C ASN A 111 -20.81 23.38 -2.60
N GLN A 112 -20.13 23.05 -1.49
CA GLN A 112 -20.36 23.64 -0.17
C GLN A 112 -19.56 24.93 0.06
N GLY A 113 -18.87 25.46 -0.97
CA GLY A 113 -18.06 26.68 -0.86
C GLY A 113 -16.80 26.52 -0.03
N MET A 114 -16.40 25.28 0.32
CA MET A 114 -15.21 25.04 1.13
C MET A 114 -13.94 25.17 0.28
N LYS A 115 -13.30 26.35 0.38
CA LYS A 115 -12.08 26.71 -0.37
C LYS A 115 -10.75 26.51 0.39
N LYS A 116 -10.71 25.79 1.52
CA LYS A 116 -9.44 25.63 2.29
C LYS A 116 -9.15 24.20 2.75
N ARG A 117 -7.89 23.81 2.46
CA ARG A 117 -7.05 22.68 2.93
C ARG A 117 -7.74 21.55 3.68
N LEU A 118 -7.79 20.38 3.02
CA LEU A 118 -7.87 19.10 3.72
C LEU A 118 -6.42 18.64 4.01
N GLY A 119 -5.87 19.00 5.17
CA GLY A 119 -4.50 18.63 5.55
C GLY A 119 -3.41 19.25 4.65
N ARG A 120 -2.62 18.39 3.96
CA ARG A 120 -1.54 18.78 3.03
C ARG A 120 -2.00 18.91 1.56
N GLY A 121 -3.25 18.61 1.25
CA GLY A 121 -3.80 18.73 -0.10
C GLY A 121 -4.66 19.96 -0.31
N PHE A 122 -4.63 20.49 -1.54
CA PHE A 122 -5.53 21.55 -2.00
C PHE A 122 -6.78 20.92 -2.62
N ILE A 123 -7.96 21.52 -2.39
CA ILE A 123 -9.09 21.35 -3.30
C ILE A 123 -8.80 22.36 -4.40
N THR A 124 -8.26 21.91 -5.54
CA THR A 124 -8.05 22.82 -6.66
C THR A 124 -9.41 23.12 -7.27
N ASP A 125 -9.78 24.40 -7.29
CA ASP A 125 -10.67 24.91 -8.33
C ASP A 125 -10.14 24.35 -9.65
N ILE A 126 -11.03 23.72 -10.41
CA ILE A 126 -10.77 23.17 -11.74
C ILE A 126 -9.92 24.21 -12.49
N ILE A 127 -8.65 23.89 -12.76
CA ILE A 127 -7.86 24.73 -13.68
C ILE A 127 -8.54 24.51 -15.02
N PRO A 128 -9.17 25.53 -15.65
CA PRO A 128 -9.67 25.34 -16.99
C PRO A 128 -8.46 25.01 -17.86
N LEU A 129 -8.50 23.85 -18.50
CA LEU A 129 -7.63 23.57 -19.65
C LEU A 129 -7.84 24.74 -20.61
N LYS A 130 -6.84 25.61 -20.74
CA LYS A 130 -6.74 26.51 -21.88
C LYS A 130 -6.61 25.60 -23.10
N ILE A 131 -7.72 25.39 -23.79
CA ILE A 131 -7.72 24.91 -25.16
C ILE A 131 -7.04 26.04 -25.95
N ILE A 132 -5.89 25.71 -26.54
CA ILE A 132 -5.20 26.56 -27.52
C ILE A 132 -5.95 26.39 -28.85
#